data_AF-A0A142WUA7-F1
#
_entry.id   AF-A0A142WUA7-F1
#
_cell.length_a   1.000
_cell.length_b   1.000
_cell.length_c   1.000
_cell.angle_alpha   90.00
_cell.angle_beta   90.00
_cell.angle_gamma   90.00
#
_symmetry.space_group_name_H-M   'P 1'
#
loop_
_entity.id
_entity.type
_entity.pdbx_description
1 polymer ?
#
loop_
_entity_poly.entity_id
_entity_poly.type
_entity_poly.pdbx_seq_one_letter_code
_entity_poly.pdbx_strand_id
1 'polypeptide(L)'
;MTQHDPQIDRNGWGFWFRIALWAGILQDFVLGVPAVFWPNATLQTLGQTASREPAYVSFAAVVLLTLGAMYLPAACNPYRHRTIAWLSVLARPPGVSFFFILYSGTYPLFGVVDLVLSLLQIPLLILALYGKVDQPSGLAIEGDDPKAQSPFGYFGTTFRKLQSVVWSDAYSRIPYHLALGPFRLITFCNHSARNLIDKRDLLPYFDKLIHANGICHAGTWEITEESPYSGFFAKGSKGLLLARLSVAGLTVSPGTRRAFGIAGKLFPTMDHDEQVYPANFVTVSHLSGDRSNYVIDIPVTNRPTIGLDPLANLINRGIFRLMDRRPGFRQLHPISMLGLGPKDPVSTPTLMMLRAPDSLPRVKAKDFREELRVKNYPNGELIFEILVRESTDKAWNRIGRITFTDDIVSESGDKRLHFWIPRDIGVT
;
A
#
# COMPACT_ATOMS: atom_id res chain seq x y z
N MET A 1 -15.07 14.90 25.19
CA MET A 1 -13.60 14.74 25.07
C MET A 1 -13.29 13.98 23.79
N THR A 2 -13.12 14.69 22.69
CA THR A 2 -12.78 14.13 21.38
C THR A 2 -11.29 13.83 21.34
N GLN A 3 -10.92 12.56 21.15
CA GLN A 3 -9.55 12.15 20.82
C GLN A 3 -9.06 12.99 19.65
N HIS A 4 -7.98 13.74 19.87
CA HIS A 4 -7.32 14.51 18.83
C HIS A 4 -6.66 13.51 17.87
N ASP A 5 -7.25 13.26 16.70
CA ASP A 5 -6.67 12.42 15.67
C ASP A 5 -5.40 13.13 15.15
N PRO A 6 -4.18 12.59 15.41
CA PRO A 6 -2.91 13.28 15.13
C PRO A 6 -2.61 13.41 13.64
N GLN A 7 -3.51 12.95 12.74
CA GLN A 7 -3.38 13.10 11.30
C GLN A 7 -4.09 14.32 10.71
N ILE A 8 -4.91 15.04 11.50
CA ILE A 8 -5.83 16.05 10.96
C ILE A 8 -5.10 17.25 10.32
N ASP A 9 -3.92 17.62 10.84
CA ASP A 9 -3.12 18.72 10.29
C ASP A 9 -1.64 18.31 10.21
N ARG A 10 -1.26 17.61 9.13
CA ARG A 10 0.15 17.27 8.85
C ARG A 10 0.98 18.51 8.46
N ASN A 11 0.35 19.58 7.98
CA ASN A 11 0.99 20.86 7.70
C ASN A 11 -0.07 21.97 7.71
N GLY A 12 0.35 23.24 7.83
CA GLY A 12 -0.58 24.38 7.82
C GLY A 12 -1.43 24.50 6.54
N TRP A 13 -0.97 23.90 5.43
CA TRP A 13 -1.71 23.87 4.17
C TRP A 13 -2.95 22.97 4.22
N GLY A 14 -2.94 21.90 5.01
CA GLY A 14 -4.12 21.04 5.23
C GLY A 14 -5.30 21.80 5.81
N PHE A 15 -5.03 22.69 6.76
CA PHE A 15 -6.04 23.57 7.36
C PHE A 15 -6.66 24.52 6.32
N TRP A 16 -5.83 25.21 5.55
CA TRP A 16 -6.30 26.15 4.51
C TRP A 16 -7.05 25.44 3.39
N PHE A 17 -6.60 24.24 2.99
CA PHE A 17 -7.34 23.41 2.03
C PHE A 17 -8.73 23.07 2.55
N ARG A 18 -8.86 22.65 3.82
CA ARG A 18 -10.15 22.31 4.43
C ARG A 18 -11.10 23.50 4.46
N ILE A 19 -10.61 24.68 4.82
CA ILE A 19 -11.39 25.93 4.76
C ILE A 19 -11.86 26.19 3.33
N ALA A 20 -10.95 26.13 2.35
CA ALA A 20 -11.28 26.38 0.95
C ALA A 20 -12.31 25.37 0.41
N LEU A 21 -12.22 24.10 0.84
CA LEU A 21 -13.17 23.07 0.44
C LEU A 21 -14.54 23.25 1.11
N TRP A 22 -14.57 23.60 2.40
CA TRP A 22 -15.80 23.96 3.10
C TRP A 22 -16.48 25.19 2.50
N ALA A 23 -15.72 26.19 2.08
CA ALA A 23 -16.26 27.35 1.37
C ALA A 23 -16.93 26.95 0.05
N GLY A 24 -16.33 26.02 -0.71
CA GLY A 24 -16.93 25.46 -1.93
C GLY A 24 -18.21 24.67 -1.64
N ILE A 25 -18.22 23.83 -0.59
CA ILE A 25 -19.43 23.10 -0.17
C ILE A 25 -20.53 24.08 0.24
N LEU A 26 -20.21 25.09 1.03
CA LEU A 26 -21.19 26.09 1.44
C LEU A 26 -21.75 26.85 0.23
N GLN A 27 -20.90 27.23 -0.72
CA GLN A 27 -21.32 27.85 -1.97
C GLN A 27 -22.27 26.94 -2.76
N ASP A 28 -21.99 25.65 -2.86
CA ASP A 28 -22.88 24.69 -3.55
C ASP A 28 -24.26 24.64 -2.91
N PHE A 29 -24.32 24.71 -1.56
CA PHE A 29 -25.58 24.70 -0.83
C PHE A 29 -26.33 26.03 -0.91
N VAL A 30 -25.64 27.16 -0.78
CA VAL A 30 -26.23 28.50 -0.85
C VAL A 30 -26.80 28.77 -2.25
N LEU A 31 -26.15 28.32 -3.31
CA LEU A 31 -26.67 28.47 -4.68
C LEU A 31 -27.65 27.36 -5.05
N GLY A 32 -27.37 26.12 -4.63
CA GLY A 32 -28.13 24.94 -5.00
C GLY A 32 -29.51 24.89 -4.35
N VAL A 33 -29.63 25.13 -3.04
CA VAL A 33 -30.92 25.00 -2.33
C VAL A 33 -31.99 25.95 -2.93
N PRO A 34 -31.74 27.25 -3.11
CA PRO A 34 -32.70 28.13 -3.77
C PRO A 34 -32.96 27.74 -5.23
N ALA A 35 -31.93 27.31 -5.96
CA ALA A 35 -32.08 26.92 -7.37
C ALA A 35 -32.94 25.65 -7.56
N VAL A 36 -33.01 24.76 -6.58
CA VAL A 36 -33.92 23.60 -6.60
C VAL A 36 -35.38 24.07 -6.62
N PHE A 37 -35.75 24.96 -5.70
CA PHE A 37 -37.15 25.36 -5.49
C PHE A 37 -37.59 26.55 -6.34
N TRP A 38 -36.68 27.50 -6.60
CA TRP A 38 -36.93 28.74 -7.34
C TRP A 38 -35.80 29.01 -8.36
N PRO A 39 -35.62 28.14 -9.38
CA PRO A 39 -34.52 28.23 -10.35
C PRO A 39 -34.42 29.59 -11.05
N ASN A 40 -35.52 30.11 -11.61
CA ASN A 40 -35.46 31.37 -12.37
C ASN A 40 -35.30 32.60 -11.47
N ALA A 41 -35.91 32.62 -10.27
CA ALA A 41 -35.71 33.71 -9.32
C ALA A 41 -34.25 33.73 -8.81
N THR A 42 -33.66 32.56 -8.59
CA THR A 42 -32.25 32.42 -8.21
C THR A 42 -31.33 32.94 -9.31
N LEU A 43 -31.56 32.53 -10.56
CA LEU A 43 -30.79 33.01 -11.72
C LEU A 43 -30.89 34.54 -11.88
N GLN A 44 -32.09 35.10 -11.80
CA GLN A 44 -32.30 36.56 -11.92
C GLN A 44 -31.60 37.33 -10.78
N THR A 45 -31.67 36.82 -9.55
CA THR A 45 -30.99 37.43 -8.39
C THR A 45 -29.48 37.46 -8.57
N LEU A 46 -28.93 36.45 -9.24
CA LEU A 46 -27.51 36.34 -9.59
C LEU A 46 -27.14 37.10 -10.89
N GLY A 47 -28.05 37.89 -11.44
CA GLY A 47 -27.86 38.64 -12.69
C GLY A 47 -27.71 37.74 -13.92
N GLN A 48 -28.18 36.49 -13.84
CA GLN A 48 -28.14 35.52 -14.93
C GLN A 48 -29.47 35.53 -15.71
N THR A 49 -29.40 35.07 -16.97
CA THR A 49 -30.61 34.93 -17.80
C THR A 49 -31.56 33.90 -17.19
N ALA A 50 -32.88 34.11 -17.33
CA ALA A 50 -33.85 33.11 -16.88
C ALA A 50 -33.83 31.89 -17.81
N SER A 51 -33.93 30.69 -17.26
CA SER A 51 -34.03 29.46 -18.06
C SER A 51 -35.43 29.33 -18.66
N ARG A 52 -35.49 28.93 -19.94
CA ARG A 52 -36.74 28.51 -20.59
C ARG A 52 -37.27 27.20 -20.00
N GLU A 53 -36.37 26.37 -19.47
CA GLU A 53 -36.68 25.09 -18.84
C GLU A 53 -36.14 25.11 -17.40
N PRO A 54 -36.95 25.58 -16.43
CA PRO A 54 -36.51 25.71 -15.05
C PRO A 54 -36.19 24.36 -14.39
N ALA A 55 -36.83 23.27 -14.85
CA ALA A 55 -36.59 21.92 -14.36
C ALA A 55 -35.14 21.46 -14.55
N TYR A 56 -34.47 21.86 -15.64
CA TYR A 56 -33.06 21.54 -15.87
C TYR A 56 -32.16 22.19 -14.81
N VAL A 57 -32.45 23.44 -14.45
CA VAL A 57 -31.71 24.18 -13.43
C VAL A 57 -31.91 23.55 -12.06
N SER A 58 -33.15 23.19 -11.71
CA SER A 58 -33.45 22.45 -10.47
C SER A 58 -32.73 21.11 -10.42
N PHE A 59 -32.70 20.36 -11.53
CA PHE A 59 -31.98 19.08 -11.60
C PHE A 59 -30.48 19.26 -11.43
N ALA A 60 -29.87 20.22 -12.14
CA ALA A 60 -28.45 20.55 -12.00
C ALA A 60 -28.11 20.96 -10.56
N ALA A 61 -29.00 21.71 -9.89
CA ALA A 61 -28.85 22.09 -8.49
C ALA A 61 -28.88 20.87 -7.55
N VAL A 62 -29.74 19.87 -7.79
CA VAL A 62 -29.73 18.62 -7.00
C VAL A 62 -28.42 17.85 -7.16
N VAL A 63 -27.88 17.77 -8.39
CA VAL A 63 -26.57 17.16 -8.64
C VAL A 63 -25.47 17.91 -7.90
N LEU A 64 -25.49 19.24 -7.93
CA LEU A 64 -24.54 20.09 -7.23
C LEU A 64 -24.57 19.86 -5.71
N LEU A 65 -25.76 19.82 -5.10
CA LEU A 65 -25.94 19.53 -3.67
C LEU A 65 -25.42 18.14 -3.29
N THR A 66 -25.68 17.15 -4.15
CA THR A 66 -25.21 15.77 -3.95
C THR A 66 -23.68 15.70 -3.98
N LEU A 67 -23.05 16.36 -4.94
CA LEU A 67 -21.59 16.48 -5.03
C LEU A 67 -21.02 17.18 -3.79
N GLY A 68 -21.60 18.30 -3.37
CA GLY A 68 -21.20 19.01 -2.15
C GLY A 68 -21.23 18.11 -0.91
N ALA A 69 -22.28 17.30 -0.74
CA ALA A 69 -22.36 16.32 0.34
C ALA A 69 -21.27 15.24 0.25
N MET A 70 -20.97 14.76 -0.96
CA MET A 70 -19.90 13.77 -1.19
C MET A 70 -18.49 14.33 -0.90
N TYR A 71 -18.30 15.66 -0.87
CA TYR A 71 -17.03 16.29 -0.55
C TYR A 71 -16.77 16.42 0.97
N LEU A 72 -17.80 16.27 1.81
CA LEU A 72 -17.69 16.40 3.28
C LEU A 72 -16.56 15.57 3.91
N PRO A 73 -16.34 14.28 3.55
CA PRO A 73 -15.25 13.51 4.14
C PRO A 73 -13.87 14.11 3.88
N ALA A 74 -13.65 14.69 2.69
CA ALA A 74 -12.41 15.36 2.34
C ALA A 74 -12.24 16.70 3.06
N ALA A 75 -13.33 17.43 3.31
CA ALA A 75 -13.32 18.69 4.05
C ALA A 75 -13.04 18.47 5.56
N CYS A 76 -13.48 17.33 6.09
CA CYS A 76 -13.18 16.94 7.47
C CYS A 76 -11.75 16.43 7.63
N ASN A 77 -11.30 15.52 6.77
CA ASN A 77 -9.95 14.95 6.85
C ASN A 77 -9.40 14.57 5.45
N PRO A 78 -8.67 15.48 4.78
CA PRO A 78 -8.17 15.26 3.42
C PRO A 78 -7.06 14.20 3.35
N TYR A 79 -6.33 13.96 4.45
CA TYR A 79 -5.26 12.98 4.51
C TYR A 79 -5.77 11.55 4.57
N ARG A 80 -6.89 11.35 5.28
CA ARG A 80 -7.60 10.06 5.33
C ARG A 80 -8.38 9.80 4.05
N HIS A 81 -8.96 10.84 3.45
CA HIS A 81 -9.85 10.75 2.28
C HIS A 81 -9.24 11.37 1.01
N ARG A 82 -7.97 11.06 0.71
CA ARG A 82 -7.19 11.66 -0.40
C ARG A 82 -7.87 11.60 -1.76
N THR A 83 -8.51 10.48 -2.09
CA THR A 83 -9.19 10.34 -3.38
C THR A 83 -10.40 11.24 -3.46
N ILE A 84 -11.18 11.34 -2.39
CA ILE A 84 -12.34 12.24 -2.34
C ILE A 84 -11.84 13.68 -2.44
N ALA A 85 -10.71 14.03 -1.80
CA ALA A 85 -10.11 15.35 -1.91
C ALA A 85 -9.64 15.68 -3.35
N TRP A 86 -9.04 14.72 -4.05
CA TRP A 86 -8.67 14.91 -5.46
C TRP A 86 -9.90 15.01 -6.38
N LEU A 87 -10.89 14.14 -6.19
CA LEU A 87 -12.12 14.20 -6.97
C LEU A 87 -12.90 15.49 -6.73
N SER A 88 -12.91 16.01 -5.50
CA SER A 88 -13.62 17.25 -5.18
C SER A 88 -13.02 18.48 -5.85
N VAL A 89 -11.69 18.52 -6.02
CA VAL A 89 -11.04 19.65 -6.73
C VAL A 89 -11.04 19.45 -8.25
N LEU A 90 -10.92 18.22 -8.74
CA LEU A 90 -10.91 17.91 -10.18
C LEU A 90 -12.31 17.95 -10.82
N ALA A 91 -13.37 17.93 -10.00
CA ALA A 91 -14.74 18.09 -10.48
C ALA A 91 -15.07 19.54 -10.93
N ARG A 92 -14.27 20.53 -10.53
CA ARG A 92 -14.51 21.96 -10.81
C ARG A 92 -14.04 22.42 -12.19
N PRO A 93 -12.85 22.06 -12.71
CA PRO A 93 -12.41 22.46 -14.05
C PRO A 93 -13.37 22.06 -15.20
N PRO A 94 -14.05 20.90 -15.18
CA PRO A 94 -15.09 20.59 -16.16
C PRO A 94 -16.21 21.64 -16.22
N GLY A 95 -16.62 22.22 -15.07
CA GLY A 95 -17.61 23.29 -15.02
C GLY A 95 -17.12 24.58 -15.69
N VAL A 96 -15.84 24.93 -15.49
CA VAL A 96 -15.19 26.06 -16.19
C VAL A 96 -15.25 25.86 -17.72
N SER A 97 -14.84 24.69 -18.19
CA SER A 97 -14.88 24.35 -19.62
C SER A 97 -16.30 24.35 -20.16
N PHE A 98 -17.27 23.87 -19.37
CA PHE A 98 -18.67 23.84 -19.75
C PHE A 98 -19.22 25.25 -19.97
N PHE A 99 -19.05 26.17 -19.02
CA PHE A 99 -19.64 27.51 -19.10
C PHE A 99 -18.86 28.50 -19.98
N PHE A 100 -17.54 28.34 -20.14
CA PHE A 100 -16.74 29.27 -20.97
C PHE A 100 -16.43 28.76 -22.38
N ILE A 101 -16.43 27.45 -22.62
CA ILE A 101 -16.08 26.88 -23.92
C ILE A 101 -17.31 26.30 -24.62
N LEU A 102 -18.01 25.36 -23.96
CA LEU A 102 -19.11 24.62 -24.60
C LEU A 102 -20.40 25.44 -24.69
N TYR A 103 -20.74 26.18 -23.63
CA TYR A 103 -21.96 26.97 -23.51
C TYR A 103 -21.64 28.43 -23.19
N SER A 104 -20.69 29.01 -23.93
CA SER A 104 -20.26 30.39 -23.73
C SER A 104 -21.43 31.38 -23.79
N GLY A 105 -21.44 32.34 -22.87
CA GLY A 105 -22.51 33.33 -22.72
C GLY A 105 -23.74 32.84 -21.95
N THR A 106 -23.83 31.55 -21.60
CA THR A 106 -24.89 31.01 -20.74
C THR A 106 -24.38 30.81 -19.33
N TYR A 107 -24.93 31.57 -18.39
CA TYR A 107 -24.61 31.51 -16.96
C TYR A 107 -23.12 31.68 -16.58
N PRO A 108 -22.41 32.71 -17.10
CA PRO A 108 -20.96 32.85 -16.91
C PRO A 108 -20.50 32.92 -15.45
N LEU A 109 -21.38 33.35 -14.53
CA LEU A 109 -21.06 33.43 -13.11
C LEU A 109 -20.65 32.06 -12.53
N PHE A 110 -21.32 30.97 -12.92
CA PHE A 110 -20.98 29.64 -12.40
C PHE A 110 -19.60 29.19 -12.90
N GLY A 111 -19.24 29.52 -14.15
CA GLY A 111 -17.89 29.30 -14.68
C GLY A 111 -16.81 30.10 -13.92
N VAL A 112 -17.10 31.34 -13.52
CA VAL A 112 -16.19 32.15 -12.68
C VAL A 112 -16.00 31.50 -11.31
N VAL A 113 -17.09 31.08 -10.66
CA VAL A 113 -17.05 30.44 -9.33
C VAL A 113 -16.21 29.16 -9.39
N ASP A 114 -16.46 28.28 -10.36
CA ASP A 114 -15.68 27.05 -10.53
C ASP A 114 -14.20 27.34 -10.83
N LEU A 115 -13.90 28.39 -11.58
CA LEU A 115 -12.52 28.79 -11.88
C LEU A 115 -11.79 29.25 -10.63
N VAL A 116 -12.41 30.14 -9.84
CA VAL A 116 -11.83 30.66 -8.59
C VAL A 116 -11.59 29.51 -7.60
N LEU A 117 -12.59 28.63 -7.41
CA LEU A 117 -12.44 27.49 -6.52
C LEU A 117 -11.39 26.49 -7.02
N SER A 118 -11.29 26.25 -8.33
CA SER A 118 -10.25 25.40 -8.91
C SER A 118 -8.85 25.95 -8.65
N LEU A 119 -8.65 27.25 -8.94
CA LEU A 119 -7.36 27.92 -8.76
C LEU A 119 -6.94 28.03 -7.30
N LEU A 120 -7.89 28.04 -6.37
CA LEU A 120 -7.60 28.04 -4.93
C LEU A 120 -7.36 26.63 -4.39
N GLN A 121 -8.27 25.69 -4.66
CA GLN A 121 -8.30 24.38 -4.02
C GLN A 121 -7.25 23.41 -4.59
N ILE A 122 -6.96 23.45 -5.90
CA ILE A 122 -5.97 22.53 -6.50
C ILE A 122 -4.56 22.78 -5.95
N PRO A 123 -4.02 24.02 -5.94
CA PRO A 123 -2.70 24.28 -5.37
C PRO A 123 -2.66 23.98 -3.88
N LEU A 124 -3.71 24.35 -3.12
CA LEU A 124 -3.79 24.04 -1.69
C LEU A 124 -3.81 22.54 -1.42
N LEU A 125 -4.48 21.73 -2.24
CA LEU A 125 -4.45 20.27 -2.10
C LEU A 125 -3.05 19.71 -2.39
N ILE A 126 -2.40 20.21 -3.44
CA ILE A 126 -1.03 19.81 -3.78
C ILE A 126 -0.09 20.13 -2.61
N LEU A 127 -0.17 21.35 -2.06
CA LEU A 127 0.62 21.76 -0.91
C LEU A 127 0.26 21.00 0.37
N ALA A 128 -1.03 20.70 0.58
CA ALA A 128 -1.46 19.89 1.72
C ALA A 128 -0.90 18.47 1.66
N LEU A 129 -0.95 17.81 0.49
CA LEU A 129 -0.56 16.42 0.33
C LEU A 129 0.94 16.20 0.10
N TYR A 130 1.62 17.18 -0.49
CA TYR A 130 3.01 17.07 -0.94
C TYR A 130 3.93 18.20 -0.42
N GLY A 131 3.38 19.24 0.21
CA GLY A 131 4.17 20.27 0.89
C GLY A 131 4.85 19.71 2.14
N LYS A 132 5.98 20.33 2.52
CA LYS A 132 6.74 19.95 3.73
C LYS A 132 5.82 19.91 4.96
N VAL A 133 5.96 18.85 5.75
CA VAL A 133 5.24 18.62 7.01
C VAL A 133 6.00 19.35 8.10
N ASP A 134 5.44 20.41 8.67
CA ASP A 134 5.89 20.93 9.95
C ASP A 134 5.37 19.95 11.00
N GLN A 135 6.24 19.12 11.58
CA GLN A 135 5.81 18.13 12.57
C GLN A 135 5.39 18.84 13.87
N PRO A 136 4.15 18.65 14.36
CA PRO A 136 3.90 18.80 15.78
C PRO A 136 4.67 17.71 16.51
N SER A 137 5.38 18.11 17.55
CA SER A 137 6.18 17.29 18.47
C SER A 137 5.50 15.95 18.74
N GLY A 138 6.05 14.89 18.15
CA GLY A 138 5.52 13.54 18.25
C GLY A 138 5.57 13.02 19.68
N LEU A 139 4.66 12.09 20.00
CA LEU A 139 4.82 11.17 21.11
C LEU A 139 6.21 10.54 21.02
N ALA A 140 7.10 10.98 21.89
CA ALA A 140 8.38 10.34 22.12
C ALA A 140 8.09 8.93 22.65
N ILE A 141 8.57 7.92 21.93
CA ILE A 141 8.86 6.64 22.58
C ILE A 141 10.06 6.95 23.48
N GLU A 142 9.87 6.79 24.78
CA GLU A 142 10.88 7.04 25.79
C GLU A 142 12.16 6.25 25.44
N GLY A 143 13.21 6.96 25.02
CA GLY A 143 14.49 6.39 24.61
C GLY A 143 15.03 6.80 23.23
N ASP A 144 14.25 7.45 22.35
CA ASP A 144 14.78 7.94 21.06
C ASP A 144 15.53 9.28 21.26
N ASP A 145 16.82 9.31 20.90
CA ASP A 145 17.65 10.52 20.86
C ASP A 145 17.03 11.56 19.90
N PRO A 146 16.68 12.77 20.38
CA PRO A 146 16.06 13.82 19.57
C PRO A 146 16.91 14.31 18.39
N LYS A 147 18.19 13.90 18.28
CA LYS A 147 19.03 14.18 17.10
C LYS A 147 18.85 13.21 15.93
N ALA A 148 18.12 12.10 16.10
CA ALA A 148 17.90 11.10 15.06
C ALA A 148 16.72 11.40 14.12
N GLN A 149 15.96 12.48 14.35
CA GLN A 149 14.79 12.84 13.55
C GLN A 149 15.14 13.84 12.43
N SER A 150 16.03 13.44 11.52
CA SER A 150 16.12 14.12 10.23
C SER A 150 14.90 13.74 9.37
N PRO A 151 14.17 14.70 8.78
CA PRO A 151 12.99 14.43 7.96
C PRO A 151 13.27 13.69 6.63
N PHE A 152 14.53 13.35 6.36
CA PHE A 152 14.95 12.59 5.17
C PHE A 152 15.79 11.33 5.48
N GLY A 153 15.98 10.96 6.74
CA GLY A 153 16.74 9.76 7.10
C GLY A 153 15.85 8.64 7.60
N TYR A 154 15.51 7.66 6.74
CA TYR A 154 15.35 6.31 7.26
C TYR A 154 16.76 5.85 7.61
N PHE A 155 17.03 5.53 8.88
CA PHE A 155 18.37 5.16 9.36
C PHE A 155 18.53 3.66 9.60
N GLY A 156 17.65 2.84 9.01
CA GLY A 156 17.57 1.42 9.32
C GLY A 156 16.79 1.12 10.60
N THR A 157 16.80 -0.15 11.01
CA THR A 157 16.25 -0.64 12.27
C THR A 157 17.09 -1.82 12.76
N THR A 158 16.95 -2.18 14.04
CA THR A 158 17.49 -3.45 14.55
C THR A 158 16.48 -4.56 14.34
N PHE A 159 16.96 -5.79 14.23
CA PHE A 159 16.10 -6.97 14.14
C PHE A 159 15.27 -7.14 15.42
N ARG A 160 15.89 -6.98 16.60
CA ARG A 160 15.23 -7.09 17.90
C ARG A 160 14.08 -6.09 18.05
N LYS A 161 14.27 -4.82 17.65
CA LYS A 161 13.22 -3.79 17.73
C LYS A 161 12.01 -4.14 16.86
N LEU A 162 12.24 -4.66 15.67
CA LEU A 162 11.15 -5.05 14.79
C LEU A 162 10.43 -6.31 15.28
N GLN A 163 11.20 -7.32 15.68
CA GLN A 163 10.65 -8.57 16.21
C GLN A 163 9.85 -8.32 17.50
N SER A 164 10.34 -7.52 18.45
CA SER A 164 9.63 -7.26 19.70
C SER A 164 8.27 -6.61 19.49
N VAL A 165 8.16 -5.66 18.54
CA VAL A 165 6.87 -5.06 18.17
C VAL A 165 5.95 -6.08 17.53
N VAL A 166 6.44 -6.87 16.57
CA VAL A 166 5.61 -7.86 15.88
C VAL A 166 5.16 -8.99 16.82
N TRP A 167 5.95 -9.33 17.85
CA TRP A 167 5.59 -10.36 18.84
C TRP A 167 4.82 -9.83 20.06
N SER A 168 4.62 -8.52 20.18
CA SER A 168 4.03 -7.90 21.39
C SER A 168 2.54 -8.16 21.59
N ASP A 169 1.80 -8.44 20.52
CA ASP A 169 0.33 -8.47 20.50
C ASP A 169 -0.21 -9.70 19.78
N ALA A 170 0.21 -10.89 20.23
CA ALA A 170 -0.29 -12.16 19.77
C ALA A 170 -1.82 -12.24 19.93
N TYR A 171 -2.52 -12.72 18.90
CA TYR A 171 -3.97 -12.92 19.02
C TYR A 171 -4.27 -14.10 19.94
N SER A 172 -5.21 -13.90 20.89
CA SER A 172 -5.74 -14.98 21.72
C SER A 172 -6.52 -16.03 20.90
N ARG A 173 -7.15 -15.60 19.81
CA ARG A 173 -7.78 -16.45 18.79
C ARG A 173 -7.47 -15.89 17.41
N ILE A 174 -7.03 -16.76 16.51
CA ILE A 174 -6.68 -16.38 15.14
C ILE A 174 -7.89 -15.74 14.44
N PRO A 175 -7.82 -14.45 14.07
CA PRO A 175 -8.91 -13.76 13.41
C PRO A 175 -8.94 -14.10 11.92
N TYR A 176 -10.12 -14.00 11.32
CA TYR A 176 -10.26 -13.93 9.87
C TYR A 176 -10.52 -12.48 9.47
N HIS A 177 -9.67 -11.94 8.62
CA HIS A 177 -9.82 -10.62 8.03
C HIS A 177 -10.39 -10.73 6.62
N LEU A 178 -11.52 -10.08 6.38
CA LEU A 178 -12.13 -10.03 5.07
C LEU A 178 -11.21 -9.28 4.09
N ALA A 179 -10.91 -9.93 2.96
CA ALA A 179 -10.13 -9.36 1.88
C ALA A 179 -10.91 -8.26 1.10
N LEU A 180 -10.32 -7.74 0.03
CA LEU A 180 -10.91 -6.72 -0.84
C LEU A 180 -12.37 -7.04 -1.21
N GLY A 181 -13.31 -6.24 -0.70
CA GLY A 181 -14.71 -6.25 -1.12
C GLY A 181 -15.01 -5.21 -2.21
N PRO A 182 -16.19 -5.26 -2.84
CA PRO A 182 -16.56 -4.38 -3.95
C PRO A 182 -16.49 -2.87 -3.61
N PHE A 183 -16.66 -2.51 -2.34
CA PHE A 183 -16.65 -1.10 -1.88
C PHE A 183 -15.28 -0.61 -1.36
N ARG A 184 -14.22 -1.43 -1.40
CA ARG A 184 -12.88 -1.08 -0.84
C ARG A 184 -11.81 -0.77 -1.90
N LEU A 185 -12.19 -0.66 -3.17
CA LEU A 185 -11.26 -0.45 -4.28
C LEU A 185 -10.48 0.88 -4.17
N ILE A 186 -11.15 1.95 -3.75
CA ILE A 186 -10.53 3.27 -3.56
C ILE A 186 -9.51 3.24 -2.41
N THR A 187 -9.88 2.62 -1.28
CA THR A 187 -8.97 2.43 -0.14
C THR A 187 -7.74 1.61 -0.55
N PHE A 188 -7.94 0.62 -1.42
CA PHE A 188 -6.87 -0.20 -1.95
C PHE A 188 -5.85 0.58 -2.78
N CYS A 189 -6.29 1.43 -3.71
CA CYS A 189 -5.37 2.29 -4.47
C CYS A 189 -4.50 3.17 -3.56
N ASN A 190 -5.10 3.75 -2.51
CA ASN A 190 -4.36 4.57 -1.54
C ASN A 190 -3.35 3.75 -0.72
N HIS A 191 -3.72 2.53 -0.30
CA HIS A 191 -2.82 1.64 0.44
C HIS A 191 -1.67 1.12 -0.43
N SER A 192 -1.91 0.85 -1.71
CA SER A 192 -0.88 0.40 -2.64
C SER A 192 0.16 1.47 -2.96
N ALA A 193 -0.27 2.73 -3.13
CA ALA A 193 0.67 3.84 -3.36
C ALA A 193 1.63 4.06 -2.19
N ARG A 194 1.17 3.83 -0.95
CA ARG A 194 1.99 3.95 0.26
C ARG A 194 3.18 3.00 0.27
N ASN A 195 3.00 1.74 -0.15
CA ASN A 195 4.07 0.73 -0.15
C ASN A 195 5.25 1.09 -1.08
N LEU A 196 5.05 2.01 -2.02
CA LEU A 196 6.08 2.47 -2.96
C LEU A 196 6.92 3.65 -2.41
N ILE A 197 6.37 4.41 -1.46
CA ILE A 197 6.94 5.70 -1.03
C ILE A 197 7.46 5.62 0.40
N ASP A 198 6.74 4.94 1.29
CA ASP A 198 7.08 4.89 2.71
C ASP A 198 8.17 3.83 2.96
N LYS A 199 9.34 4.24 3.45
CA LYS A 199 10.45 3.31 3.70
C LYS A 199 10.45 2.71 5.11
N ARG A 200 9.54 3.13 5.99
CA ARG A 200 9.50 2.67 7.37
C ARG A 200 9.17 1.18 7.44
N ASP A 201 9.78 0.47 8.39
CA ASP A 201 9.51 -0.96 8.64
C ASP A 201 8.22 -1.18 9.44
N LEU A 202 7.82 -0.18 10.22
CA LEU A 202 6.60 -0.14 11.00
C LEU A 202 5.79 1.09 10.64
N LEU A 203 4.50 0.86 10.39
CA LEU A 203 3.54 1.92 10.14
C LEU A 203 2.58 2.08 11.32
N PRO A 204 1.92 3.24 11.43
CA PRO A 204 0.67 3.33 12.17
C PRO A 204 -0.32 2.28 11.67
N TYR A 205 -1.23 1.86 12.54
CA TYR A 205 -2.25 0.85 12.25
C TYR A 205 -2.93 1.07 10.89
N PHE A 206 -3.00 -0.01 10.10
CA PHE A 206 -3.68 -0.01 8.81
C PHE A 206 -4.24 -1.39 8.44
N ASP A 207 -5.24 -1.39 7.56
CA ASP A 207 -5.79 -2.63 7.03
C ASP A 207 -5.09 -3.08 5.75
N LYS A 208 -4.49 -4.28 5.79
CA LYS A 208 -4.03 -5.00 4.59
C LYS A 208 -5.27 -5.46 3.82
N LEU A 209 -5.52 -4.85 2.65
CA LEU A 209 -6.71 -5.16 1.82
C LEU A 209 -6.48 -6.33 0.85
N ILE A 210 -5.21 -6.60 0.54
CA ILE A 210 -4.75 -7.84 -0.09
C ILE A 210 -3.78 -8.51 0.89
N HIS A 211 -3.75 -9.84 0.92
CA HIS A 211 -2.97 -10.59 1.91
C HIS A 211 -3.35 -10.25 3.36
N ALA A 212 -4.65 -10.05 3.61
CA ALA A 212 -5.19 -9.62 4.91
C ALA A 212 -4.91 -10.63 6.04
N ASN A 213 -4.81 -11.92 5.71
CA ASN A 213 -4.55 -13.01 6.66
C ASN A 213 -3.12 -13.50 6.48
N GLY A 214 -2.34 -13.53 7.56
CA GLY A 214 -0.94 -13.96 7.53
C GLY A 214 -0.41 -14.42 8.88
N ILE A 215 0.80 -14.97 8.85
CA ILE A 215 1.61 -15.35 10.00
C ILE A 215 3.01 -14.77 9.80
N CYS A 216 3.59 -14.24 10.86
CA CYS A 216 4.95 -13.71 10.84
C CYS A 216 5.92 -14.79 11.31
N HIS A 217 7.13 -14.78 10.75
CA HIS A 217 8.20 -15.70 11.05
C HIS A 217 9.51 -14.95 11.26
N ALA A 218 10.33 -15.46 12.17
CA ALA A 218 11.70 -15.03 12.39
C ALA A 218 12.64 -16.19 12.03
N GLY A 219 13.81 -15.88 11.48
CA GLY A 219 14.74 -16.90 11.02
C GLY A 219 15.99 -16.33 10.37
N THR A 220 16.61 -17.14 9.51
CA THR A 220 17.86 -16.80 8.84
C THR A 220 17.77 -17.04 7.33
N TRP A 221 18.47 -16.19 6.58
CA TRP A 221 18.79 -16.35 5.17
C TRP A 221 20.23 -16.84 5.03
N GLU A 222 20.47 -17.84 4.19
CA GLU A 222 21.81 -18.41 3.98
C GLU A 222 22.01 -18.84 2.52
N ILE A 223 23.09 -18.38 1.89
CA ILE A 223 23.51 -18.80 0.54
C ILE A 223 24.72 -19.72 0.66
N THR A 224 24.59 -20.96 0.21
CA THR A 224 25.60 -22.02 0.36
C THR A 224 26.31 -22.37 -0.94
N GLU A 225 25.63 -22.20 -2.08
CA GLU A 225 26.17 -22.57 -3.39
C GLU A 225 26.88 -21.39 -4.04
N GLU A 226 27.82 -21.70 -4.94
CA GLU A 226 28.44 -20.70 -5.81
C GLU A 226 27.39 -20.04 -6.70
N SER A 227 27.46 -18.72 -6.85
CA SER A 227 26.56 -17.96 -7.71
C SER A 227 27.30 -16.76 -8.32
N PRO A 228 26.91 -16.31 -9.53
CA PRO A 228 27.48 -15.11 -10.16
C PRO A 228 26.90 -13.80 -9.62
N TYR A 229 26.10 -13.86 -8.55
CA TYR A 229 25.33 -12.74 -8.02
C TYR A 229 26.04 -12.11 -6.82
N SER A 230 25.81 -10.82 -6.62
CA SER A 230 26.46 -10.04 -5.58
C SER A 230 25.61 -9.92 -4.31
N GLY A 231 26.19 -9.32 -3.28
CA GLY A 231 25.52 -9.05 -2.00
C GLY A 231 24.95 -10.32 -1.39
N PHE A 232 23.70 -10.28 -0.91
CA PHE A 232 23.11 -11.42 -0.20
C PHE A 232 22.61 -12.56 -1.10
N PHE A 233 22.99 -12.56 -2.38
CA PHE A 233 22.94 -13.72 -3.27
C PHE A 233 24.31 -14.38 -3.49
N ALA A 234 25.40 -13.80 -2.99
CA ALA A 234 26.74 -14.37 -3.07
C ALA A 234 26.91 -15.50 -2.04
N LYS A 235 27.71 -16.52 -2.38
CA LYS A 235 28.02 -17.63 -1.48
C LYS A 235 28.59 -17.14 -0.14
N GLY A 236 28.16 -17.79 0.95
CA GLY A 236 28.58 -17.46 2.31
C GLY A 236 27.78 -16.31 2.94
N SER A 237 26.90 -15.65 2.18
CA SER A 237 26.03 -14.62 2.72
C SER A 237 25.06 -15.20 3.73
N LYS A 238 25.00 -14.58 4.91
CA LYS A 238 24.11 -14.98 6.00
C LYS A 238 23.56 -13.76 6.73
N GLY A 239 22.26 -13.78 7.04
CA GLY A 239 21.63 -12.69 7.78
C GLY A 239 20.31 -13.07 8.43
N LEU A 240 19.88 -12.24 9.38
CA LEU A 240 18.60 -12.37 10.05
C LEU A 240 17.45 -12.01 9.10
N LEU A 241 16.34 -12.74 9.22
CA LEU A 241 15.17 -12.58 8.35
C LEU A 241 13.90 -12.50 9.20
N LEU A 242 13.11 -11.46 8.95
CA LEU A 242 11.73 -11.38 9.41
C LEU A 242 10.81 -11.45 8.20
N ALA A 243 9.93 -12.42 8.16
CA ALA A 243 9.04 -12.65 7.03
C ALA A 243 7.57 -12.69 7.46
N ARG A 244 6.68 -12.39 6.52
CA ARG A 244 5.24 -12.61 6.66
C ARG A 244 4.76 -13.50 5.52
N LEU A 245 4.22 -14.66 5.88
CA LEU A 245 3.62 -15.63 5.00
C LEU A 245 2.10 -15.41 5.01
N SER A 246 1.47 -15.28 3.84
CA SER A 246 0.09 -14.81 3.77
C SER A 246 -0.64 -15.26 2.52
N VAL A 247 -1.97 -15.28 2.58
CA VAL A 247 -2.82 -15.61 1.44
C VAL A 247 -3.70 -14.44 1.04
N ALA A 248 -3.83 -14.22 -0.27
CA ALA A 248 -4.89 -13.41 -0.85
C ALA A 248 -6.00 -14.33 -1.40
N GLY A 249 -7.25 -13.95 -1.16
CA GLY A 249 -8.42 -14.74 -1.52
C GLY A 249 -9.56 -14.54 -0.53
N LEU A 250 -10.70 -15.15 -0.81
CA LEU A 250 -11.89 -15.09 0.05
C LEU A 250 -11.83 -16.08 1.23
N THR A 251 -10.84 -16.96 1.27
CA THR A 251 -10.79 -18.05 2.24
C THR A 251 -9.35 -18.41 2.58
N VAL A 252 -9.17 -18.98 3.77
CA VAL A 252 -7.88 -19.44 4.33
C VAL A 252 -7.77 -20.97 4.32
N SER A 253 -8.84 -21.67 3.96
CA SER A 253 -8.96 -23.12 4.11
C SER A 253 -8.22 -23.92 3.02
N PRO A 254 -7.70 -25.13 3.33
CA PRO A 254 -7.16 -26.07 2.35
C PRO A 254 -8.05 -26.32 1.14
N GLY A 255 -7.43 -26.58 -0.03
CA GLY A 255 -8.15 -26.97 -1.24
C GLY A 255 -8.91 -25.82 -1.94
N THR A 256 -8.94 -24.64 -1.32
CA THR A 256 -9.58 -23.45 -1.87
C THR A 256 -8.59 -22.58 -2.62
N ARG A 257 -9.11 -21.73 -3.51
CA ARG A 257 -8.33 -20.83 -4.36
C ARG A 257 -7.65 -19.74 -3.51
N ARG A 258 -6.33 -19.85 -3.32
CA ARG A 258 -5.52 -18.99 -2.46
C ARG A 258 -4.25 -18.55 -3.19
N ALA A 259 -4.02 -17.25 -3.32
CA ALA A 259 -2.75 -16.72 -3.81
C ALA A 259 -1.80 -16.58 -2.62
N PHE A 260 -0.85 -17.51 -2.51
CA PHE A 260 0.10 -17.54 -1.41
C PHE A 260 1.28 -16.61 -1.70
N GLY A 261 1.76 -15.91 -0.68
CA GLY A 261 2.87 -14.99 -0.81
C GLY A 261 3.73 -14.91 0.45
N ILE A 262 5.01 -14.69 0.23
CA ILE A 262 6.04 -14.49 1.24
C ILE A 262 6.64 -13.11 1.01
N ALA A 263 6.51 -12.23 2.00
CA ALA A 263 7.22 -10.96 2.04
C ALA A 263 8.28 -11.06 3.13
N GLY A 264 9.55 -10.80 2.79
CA GLY A 264 10.67 -10.90 3.72
C GLY A 264 11.41 -9.59 3.85
N LYS A 265 11.98 -9.37 5.03
CA LYS A 265 12.87 -8.26 5.36
C LYS A 265 14.17 -8.84 5.90
N LEU A 266 15.21 -8.74 5.08
CA LEU A 266 16.53 -9.31 5.27
C LEU A 266 17.47 -8.29 5.87
N PHE A 267 18.01 -8.61 7.03
CA PHE A 267 18.97 -7.81 7.78
C PHE A 267 20.37 -8.33 7.46
N PRO A 268 21.29 -7.49 6.95
CA PRO A 268 22.63 -7.92 6.58
C PRO A 268 23.57 -8.14 7.78
N THR A 269 23.07 -8.76 8.84
CA THR A 269 23.79 -9.01 10.10
C THR A 269 23.24 -10.26 10.78
N MET A 270 24.04 -10.84 11.68
CA MET A 270 23.64 -11.89 12.62
C MET A 270 23.47 -11.35 14.05
N ASP A 271 23.84 -10.10 14.30
CA ASP A 271 23.59 -9.43 15.58
C ASP A 271 22.16 -8.86 15.58
N HIS A 272 21.36 -9.28 16.56
CA HIS A 272 19.96 -8.88 16.68
C HIS A 272 19.81 -7.39 17.03
N ASP A 273 20.84 -6.79 17.63
CA ASP A 273 20.84 -5.42 18.16
C ASP A 273 21.58 -4.43 17.25
N GLU A 274 22.24 -4.92 16.21
CA GLU A 274 22.89 -4.05 15.22
C GLU A 274 21.84 -3.31 14.38
N GLN A 275 22.01 -1.98 14.29
CA GLN A 275 21.16 -1.14 13.46
C GLN A 275 21.65 -1.16 12.02
N VAL A 276 20.83 -1.72 11.13
CA VAL A 276 21.19 -1.89 9.71
C VAL A 276 20.06 -1.44 8.79
N TYR A 277 20.39 -1.26 7.51
CA TYR A 277 19.40 -1.05 6.44
C TYR A 277 18.98 -2.39 5.86
N PRO A 278 17.78 -2.91 6.17
CA PRO A 278 17.32 -4.16 5.62
C PRO A 278 16.87 -4.02 4.16
N ALA A 279 17.01 -5.10 3.39
CA ALA A 279 16.40 -5.23 2.07
C ALA A 279 15.08 -6.01 2.18
N ASN A 280 14.07 -5.62 1.39
CA ASN A 280 12.81 -6.35 1.32
C ASN A 280 12.73 -7.17 0.03
N PHE A 281 12.05 -8.32 0.11
CA PHE A 281 11.58 -9.04 -1.07
C PHE A 281 10.11 -9.41 -0.93
N VAL A 282 9.45 -9.59 -2.07
CA VAL A 282 8.08 -10.09 -2.11
C VAL A 282 7.99 -11.12 -3.22
N THR A 283 7.56 -12.32 -2.84
CA THR A 283 7.29 -13.43 -3.76
C THR A 283 5.84 -13.85 -3.61
N VAL A 284 5.18 -14.13 -4.72
CA VAL A 284 3.77 -14.57 -4.75
C VAL A 284 3.67 -15.72 -5.73
N SER A 285 2.74 -16.65 -5.48
CA SER A 285 2.40 -17.72 -6.40
C SER A 285 1.53 -17.18 -7.55
N HIS A 286 0.62 -18.00 -8.06
CA HIS A 286 -0.38 -17.56 -9.03
C HIS A 286 -1.27 -16.46 -8.42
N LEU A 287 -1.32 -15.27 -9.03
CA LEU A 287 -2.18 -14.16 -8.55
C LEU A 287 -3.67 -14.53 -8.58
N SER A 288 -4.03 -15.42 -9.49
CA SER A 288 -5.38 -15.99 -9.56
C SER A 288 -5.63 -17.04 -8.47
N GLY A 289 -4.64 -17.39 -7.66
CA GLY A 289 -4.72 -18.39 -6.60
C GLY A 289 -4.55 -19.84 -7.07
N ASP A 290 -4.02 -20.64 -6.16
CA ASP A 290 -3.78 -22.08 -6.28
C ASP A 290 -4.82 -22.85 -5.43
N ARG A 291 -5.17 -24.08 -5.81
CA ARG A 291 -6.11 -24.96 -5.08
C ARG A 291 -5.40 -26.06 -4.29
N SER A 292 -4.10 -25.93 -4.05
CA SER A 292 -3.34 -26.89 -3.26
C SER A 292 -3.97 -27.10 -1.88
N ASN A 293 -3.89 -28.35 -1.41
CA ASN A 293 -4.30 -28.72 -0.07
C ASN A 293 -3.34 -28.16 0.99
N TYR A 294 -2.05 -28.02 0.65
CA TYR A 294 -1.00 -27.55 1.54
C TYR A 294 -0.35 -26.30 0.95
N VAL A 295 -0.23 -25.23 1.76
CA VAL A 295 0.39 -23.99 1.28
C VAL A 295 1.89 -24.14 1.04
N ILE A 296 2.56 -25.07 1.76
CA ILE A 296 3.99 -25.32 1.57
C ILE A 296 4.33 -25.94 0.20
N ASP A 297 3.36 -26.59 -0.45
CA ASP A 297 3.54 -27.15 -1.80
C ASP A 297 3.46 -26.07 -2.90
N ILE A 298 3.06 -24.85 -2.56
CA ILE A 298 2.86 -23.77 -3.53
C ILE A 298 4.18 -23.00 -3.71
N PRO A 299 4.87 -23.12 -4.86
CA PRO A 299 6.05 -22.30 -5.13
C PRO A 299 5.64 -20.83 -5.31
N VAL A 300 6.45 -19.93 -4.77
CA VAL A 300 6.25 -18.48 -4.89
C VAL A 300 7.42 -17.85 -5.63
N THR A 301 7.16 -16.85 -6.48
CA THR A 301 8.21 -16.20 -7.27
C THR A 301 8.11 -14.68 -7.19
N ASN A 302 9.21 -13.98 -7.49
CA ASN A 302 9.20 -12.51 -7.62
C ASN A 302 8.49 -12.02 -8.90
N ARG A 303 8.07 -12.94 -9.78
CA ARG A 303 7.31 -12.67 -11.00
C ARG A 303 6.08 -13.58 -11.06
N PRO A 304 5.03 -13.28 -10.29
CA PRO A 304 3.87 -14.14 -10.22
C PRO A 304 3.16 -14.22 -11.56
N THR A 305 2.67 -15.41 -11.89
CA THR A 305 1.88 -15.64 -13.10
C THR A 305 0.43 -15.22 -12.86
N ILE A 306 -0.22 -14.76 -13.93
CA ILE A 306 -1.60 -14.27 -13.89
C ILE A 306 -2.44 -15.24 -14.71
N GLY A 307 -3.36 -15.94 -14.06
CA GLY A 307 -4.36 -16.75 -14.75
C GLY A 307 -5.40 -15.88 -15.47
N LEU A 308 -6.42 -16.51 -16.05
CA LEU A 308 -7.50 -15.84 -16.77
C LEU A 308 -8.53 -15.15 -15.87
N ASP A 309 -8.22 -14.94 -14.58
CA ASP A 309 -9.16 -14.34 -13.63
C ASP A 309 -9.43 -12.87 -13.98
N PRO A 310 -10.69 -12.47 -14.25
CA PRO A 310 -11.00 -11.11 -14.67
C PRO A 310 -10.66 -10.04 -13.62
N LEU A 311 -10.87 -10.35 -12.34
CA LEU A 311 -10.62 -9.41 -11.24
C LEU A 311 -9.12 -9.23 -10.99
N ALA A 312 -8.36 -10.33 -10.95
CA ALA A 312 -6.90 -10.27 -10.85
C ALA A 312 -6.27 -9.54 -12.06
N ASN A 313 -6.80 -9.78 -13.26
CA ASN A 313 -6.37 -9.05 -14.47
C ASN A 313 -6.72 -7.56 -14.41
N LEU A 314 -7.90 -7.18 -13.91
CA LEU A 314 -8.29 -5.78 -13.77
C LEU A 314 -7.40 -5.05 -12.75
N ILE A 315 -7.15 -5.64 -11.58
CA ILE A 315 -6.26 -5.07 -10.56
C ILE A 315 -4.84 -4.92 -11.11
N ASN A 316 -4.31 -5.96 -11.78
CA ASN A 316 -2.94 -5.93 -12.26
C ASN A 316 -2.74 -5.04 -13.50
N ARG A 317 -3.63 -5.12 -14.49
CA ARG A 317 -3.51 -4.35 -15.75
C ARG A 317 -4.00 -2.91 -15.62
N GLY A 318 -5.00 -2.65 -14.77
CA GLY A 318 -5.52 -1.31 -14.54
C GLY A 318 -4.76 -0.57 -13.45
N ILE A 319 -4.83 -1.04 -12.22
CA ILE A 319 -4.36 -0.29 -11.04
C ILE A 319 -2.85 -0.37 -10.88
N PHE A 320 -2.26 -1.57 -10.93
CA PHE A 320 -0.82 -1.69 -10.69
C PHE A 320 0.03 -1.11 -11.85
N ARG A 321 -0.42 -1.16 -13.11
CA ARG A 321 0.28 -0.49 -14.23
C ARG A 321 0.31 1.03 -14.11
N LEU A 322 -0.69 1.64 -13.48
CA LEU A 322 -0.70 3.08 -13.21
C LEU A 322 0.30 3.48 -12.12
N MET A 323 0.68 2.54 -11.25
CA MET A 323 1.56 2.80 -10.10
C MET A 323 3.01 2.30 -10.31
N ASP A 324 3.21 1.32 -11.17
CA ASP A 324 4.50 0.69 -11.46
C ASP A 324 4.62 0.28 -12.94
N ARG A 325 5.80 0.45 -13.53
CA ARG A 325 6.05 0.13 -14.96
C ARG A 325 5.99 -1.38 -15.23
N ARG A 326 6.35 -2.22 -14.25
CA ARG A 326 6.28 -3.69 -14.34
C ARG A 326 5.56 -4.28 -13.13
N PRO A 327 4.21 -4.15 -13.05
CA PRO A 327 3.45 -4.51 -11.85
C PRO A 327 3.46 -6.00 -11.50
N GLY A 328 3.80 -6.87 -12.45
CA GLY A 328 3.96 -8.31 -12.24
C GLY A 328 5.38 -8.74 -11.89
N PHE A 329 6.30 -7.81 -11.62
CA PHE A 329 7.68 -8.08 -11.27
C PHE A 329 8.02 -7.39 -9.94
N ARG A 330 8.79 -8.04 -9.09
CA ARG A 330 9.30 -7.49 -7.83
C ARG A 330 10.83 -7.51 -7.89
N GLN A 331 11.43 -6.33 -7.74
CA GLN A 331 12.88 -6.17 -7.84
C GLN A 331 13.60 -6.90 -6.71
N LEU A 332 14.75 -7.49 -7.05
CA LEU A 332 15.66 -8.15 -6.10
C LEU A 332 16.95 -7.35 -5.88
N HIS A 333 17.15 -6.27 -6.65
CA HIS A 333 18.36 -5.44 -6.63
C HIS A 333 18.76 -4.96 -5.21
N PRO A 334 17.84 -4.55 -4.32
CA PRO A 334 18.23 -4.17 -2.95
C PRO A 334 18.94 -5.30 -2.18
N ILE A 335 18.61 -6.57 -2.44
CA ILE A 335 19.28 -7.72 -1.81
C ILE A 335 20.70 -7.86 -2.36
N SER A 336 20.88 -7.71 -3.67
CA SER A 336 22.19 -7.76 -4.32
C SER A 336 23.13 -6.63 -3.92
N MET A 337 22.60 -5.52 -3.38
CA MET A 337 23.38 -4.41 -2.85
C MET A 337 23.82 -4.59 -1.39
N LEU A 338 23.19 -5.49 -0.64
CA LEU A 338 23.50 -5.65 0.78
C LEU A 338 24.96 -6.08 0.99
N GLY A 339 25.66 -5.41 1.89
CA GLY A 339 27.07 -5.69 2.20
C GLY A 339 28.08 -5.13 1.19
N LEU A 340 27.62 -4.45 0.14
CA LEU A 340 28.48 -3.84 -0.88
C LEU A 340 28.71 -2.34 -0.62
N GLY A 341 29.89 -1.85 -1.02
CA GLY A 341 30.20 -0.44 -1.07
C GLY A 341 29.57 0.27 -2.27
N PRO A 342 29.51 1.62 -2.27
CA PRO A 342 28.83 2.40 -3.32
C PRO A 342 29.36 2.24 -4.75
N LYS A 343 30.58 1.71 -4.91
CA LYS A 343 31.26 1.53 -6.20
C LYS A 343 31.39 0.07 -6.62
N ASP A 344 30.94 -0.87 -5.78
CA ASP A 344 31.10 -2.28 -6.07
C ASP A 344 30.11 -2.69 -7.18
N PRO A 345 30.54 -3.56 -8.12
CA PRO A 345 29.66 -4.04 -9.16
C PRO A 345 28.51 -4.87 -8.56
N VAL A 346 27.29 -4.59 -9.00
CA VAL A 346 26.08 -5.28 -8.51
C VAL A 346 25.56 -6.22 -9.59
N SER A 347 25.43 -7.50 -9.23
CA SER A 347 24.87 -8.56 -10.08
C SER A 347 23.63 -9.13 -9.41
N THR A 348 22.48 -9.04 -10.09
CA THR A 348 21.17 -9.40 -9.52
C THR A 348 20.50 -10.48 -10.36
N PRO A 349 20.01 -11.58 -9.75
CA PRO A 349 19.22 -12.57 -10.49
C PRO A 349 17.93 -11.95 -11.02
N THR A 350 17.56 -12.28 -12.25
CA THR A 350 16.27 -11.79 -12.77
C THR A 350 15.09 -12.39 -12.01
N LEU A 351 15.12 -13.70 -11.76
CA LEU A 351 14.04 -14.42 -11.10
C LEU A 351 14.52 -15.10 -9.82
N MET A 352 13.66 -15.08 -8.81
CA MET A 352 13.82 -15.83 -7.57
C MET A 352 12.53 -16.60 -7.26
N MET A 353 12.69 -17.83 -6.82
CA MET A 353 11.65 -18.71 -6.32
C MET A 353 11.98 -19.16 -4.90
N LEU A 354 10.96 -19.19 -4.05
CA LEU A 354 11.01 -19.88 -2.77
C LEU A 354 10.08 -21.09 -2.82
N ARG A 355 10.60 -22.24 -2.36
CA ARG A 355 9.87 -23.51 -2.37
C ARG A 355 10.28 -24.35 -1.17
N ALA A 356 9.33 -24.96 -0.48
CA ALA A 356 9.66 -25.92 0.57
C ALA A 356 10.29 -27.19 -0.03
N PRO A 357 11.28 -27.82 0.63
CA PRO A 357 11.85 -29.07 0.13
C PRO A 357 10.81 -30.21 0.24
N ASP A 358 10.87 -31.17 -0.68
CA ASP A 358 9.93 -32.30 -0.71
C ASP A 358 10.00 -33.19 0.54
N SER A 359 11.11 -33.13 1.28
CA SER A 359 11.29 -33.84 2.56
C SER A 359 10.48 -33.24 3.71
N LEU A 360 9.97 -32.02 3.59
CA LEU A 360 9.23 -31.36 4.66
C LEU A 360 7.84 -32.00 4.85
N PRO A 361 7.43 -32.35 6.09
CA PRO A 361 6.13 -32.97 6.32
C PRO A 361 4.99 -32.02 6.00
N ARG A 362 3.89 -32.57 5.47
CA ARG A 362 2.66 -31.82 5.17
C ARG A 362 1.76 -31.82 6.39
N VAL A 363 1.41 -30.63 6.87
CA VAL A 363 0.57 -30.45 8.06
C VAL A 363 -0.84 -30.12 7.62
N LYS A 364 -1.81 -30.96 8.01
CA LYS A 364 -3.21 -30.72 7.68
C LYS A 364 -3.87 -29.86 8.77
N ALA A 365 -4.23 -28.63 8.43
CA ALA A 365 -4.95 -27.73 9.32
C ALA A 365 -6.10 -27.02 8.61
N LYS A 366 -7.12 -26.55 9.35
CA LYS A 366 -8.26 -25.81 8.77
C LYS A 366 -7.87 -24.41 8.29
N ASP A 367 -6.85 -23.81 8.90
CA ASP A 367 -6.30 -22.50 8.55
C ASP A 367 -4.83 -22.69 8.17
N PHE A 368 -4.39 -22.09 7.05
CA PHE A 368 -3.01 -22.23 6.61
C PHE A 368 -1.98 -21.68 7.62
N ARG A 369 -2.38 -20.74 8.49
CA ARG A 369 -1.49 -20.22 9.54
C ARG A 369 -1.14 -21.29 10.57
N GLU A 370 -2.05 -22.23 10.81
CA GLU A 370 -1.81 -23.37 11.68
C GLU A 370 -0.97 -24.44 11.00
N GLU A 371 -1.05 -24.58 9.67
CA GLU A 371 -0.13 -25.44 8.90
C GLU A 371 1.32 -24.95 9.04
N LEU A 372 1.53 -23.63 8.94
CA LEU A 372 2.85 -23.00 8.90
C LEU A 372 3.56 -22.84 10.26
N ARG A 373 2.97 -23.26 11.39
CA ARG A 373 3.62 -23.13 12.71
C ARG A 373 4.93 -23.93 12.74
N VAL A 374 6.04 -23.32 13.16
CA VAL A 374 7.38 -23.95 13.18
C VAL A 374 7.41 -25.20 14.05
N LYS A 375 6.62 -25.22 15.14
CA LYS A 375 6.46 -26.37 16.03
C LYS A 375 5.98 -27.66 15.35
N ASN A 376 5.38 -27.55 14.16
CA ASN A 376 4.88 -28.71 13.43
C ASN A 376 5.98 -29.42 12.61
N TYR A 377 7.16 -28.79 12.48
CA TYR A 377 8.22 -29.25 11.61
C TYR A 377 9.41 -29.83 12.41
N PRO A 378 10.20 -30.73 11.81
CA PRO A 378 11.36 -31.31 12.48
C PRO A 378 12.30 -30.23 13.03
N ASN A 379 12.81 -30.44 14.25
CA ASN A 379 13.67 -29.49 14.96
C ASN A 379 13.05 -28.10 15.22
N GLY A 380 11.75 -27.92 15.00
CA GLY A 380 11.13 -26.60 15.07
C GLY A 380 11.55 -25.69 13.92
N GLU A 381 11.89 -26.25 12.75
CA GLU A 381 12.41 -25.50 11.61
C GLU A 381 11.49 -25.61 10.39
N LEU A 382 10.98 -24.47 9.91
CA LEU A 382 10.29 -24.37 8.63
C LEU A 382 11.25 -23.84 7.57
N ILE A 383 11.55 -24.66 6.56
CA ILE A 383 12.62 -24.40 5.59
C ILE A 383 12.05 -24.12 4.19
N PHE A 384 12.61 -23.12 3.51
CA PHE A 384 12.39 -22.85 2.09
C PHE A 384 13.73 -22.82 1.35
N GLU A 385 13.83 -23.48 0.20
CA GLU A 385 14.96 -23.36 -0.71
C GLU A 385 14.89 -22.01 -1.45
N ILE A 386 16.05 -21.38 -1.64
CA ILE A 386 16.20 -20.20 -2.49
C ILE A 386 16.70 -20.68 -3.85
N LEU A 387 15.85 -20.52 -4.87
CA LEU A 387 16.21 -20.82 -6.25
C LEU A 387 16.23 -19.55 -7.09
N VAL A 388 17.17 -19.46 -8.01
CA VAL A 388 17.34 -18.31 -8.90
C VAL A 388 17.48 -18.75 -10.35
N ARG A 389 17.19 -17.82 -11.26
CA ARG A 389 17.27 -18.05 -12.70
C ARG A 389 17.31 -16.74 -13.49
N GLU A 390 18.01 -16.74 -14.62
CA GLU A 390 17.86 -15.67 -15.61
C GLU A 390 16.58 -15.80 -16.45
N SER A 391 16.18 -14.72 -17.13
CA SER A 391 14.97 -14.77 -17.97
C SER A 391 15.09 -15.73 -19.15
N THR A 392 16.31 -15.98 -19.63
CA THR A 392 16.61 -16.84 -20.78
C THR A 392 16.70 -18.32 -20.43
N ASP A 393 16.96 -18.63 -19.16
CA ASP A 393 17.27 -19.98 -18.74
C ASP A 393 16.00 -20.78 -18.47
N LYS A 394 16.07 -22.08 -18.72
CA LYS A 394 14.95 -23.00 -18.47
C LYS A 394 14.97 -23.57 -17.04
N ALA A 395 16.15 -23.95 -16.55
CA ALA A 395 16.32 -24.61 -15.25
C ALA A 395 16.45 -23.62 -14.10
N TRP A 396 15.94 -23.98 -12.92
CA TRP A 396 16.15 -23.23 -11.68
C TRP A 396 17.38 -23.75 -10.96
N ASN A 397 18.23 -22.84 -10.49
CA ASN A 397 19.43 -23.18 -9.72
C ASN A 397 19.16 -22.89 -8.25
N ARG A 398 19.28 -23.90 -7.39
CA ARG A 398 19.26 -23.70 -5.94
C ARG A 398 20.58 -23.05 -5.53
N ILE A 399 20.50 -21.98 -4.75
CA ILE A 399 21.68 -21.26 -4.24
C ILE A 399 21.77 -21.22 -2.71
N GLY A 400 20.66 -21.45 -2.03
CA GLY A 400 20.62 -21.31 -0.59
C GLY A 400 19.29 -21.75 0.01
N ARG A 401 19.04 -21.28 1.23
CA ARG A 401 17.81 -21.55 1.98
C ARG A 401 17.45 -20.42 2.94
N ILE A 402 16.18 -20.42 3.31
CA ILE A 402 15.62 -19.69 4.44
C ILE A 402 15.22 -20.73 5.48
N THR A 403 15.59 -20.52 6.73
CA THR A 403 15.17 -21.34 7.86
C THR A 403 14.45 -20.46 8.87
N PHE A 404 13.17 -20.74 9.11
CA PHE A 404 12.37 -20.09 10.14
C PHE A 404 12.36 -20.94 11.41
N THR A 405 12.63 -20.30 12.55
CA THR A 405 12.76 -20.93 13.85
C THR A 405 11.77 -20.39 14.89
N ASP A 406 11.06 -19.31 14.55
CA ASP A 406 10.05 -18.69 15.40
C ASP A 406 8.88 -18.20 14.54
N ASP A 407 7.69 -18.14 15.13
CA ASP A 407 6.47 -17.71 14.46
C ASP A 407 5.46 -17.04 15.39
N ILE A 408 4.67 -16.13 14.83
CA ILE A 408 3.54 -15.53 15.54
C ILE A 408 2.42 -15.07 14.61
N VAL A 409 1.18 -15.21 15.08
CA VAL A 409 0.00 -14.57 14.49
C VAL A 409 -0.39 -13.43 15.41
N SER A 410 -0.12 -12.20 14.99
CA SER A 410 -0.22 -11.00 15.83
C SER A 410 -0.86 -9.82 15.12
N GLU A 411 -1.41 -8.90 15.91
CA GLU A 411 -2.04 -7.70 15.38
C GLU A 411 -1.00 -6.77 14.73
N SER A 412 0.15 -6.55 15.35
CA SER A 412 1.22 -5.73 14.78
C SER A 412 1.75 -6.33 13.48
N GLY A 413 1.85 -7.66 13.35
CA GLY A 413 2.18 -8.32 12.09
C GLY A 413 1.18 -8.02 10.97
N ASP A 414 -0.12 -8.01 11.29
CA ASP A 414 -1.19 -7.77 10.32
C ASP A 414 -1.44 -6.29 10.03
N LYS A 415 -1.21 -5.40 11.00
CA LYS A 415 -1.64 -4.00 10.93
C LYS A 415 -0.53 -2.97 10.90
N ARG A 416 0.72 -3.35 11.19
CA ARG A 416 1.83 -2.39 11.33
C ARG A 416 3.08 -2.77 10.55
N LEU A 417 3.42 -4.06 10.52
CA LEU A 417 4.56 -4.56 9.76
C LEU A 417 4.44 -4.20 8.28
N HIS A 418 5.49 -3.59 7.76
CA HIS A 418 5.55 -3.02 6.44
C HIS A 418 6.80 -3.46 5.66
N PHE A 419 6.55 -3.80 4.39
CA PHE A 419 7.58 -4.17 3.42
C PHE A 419 7.55 -3.13 2.31
N TRP A 420 8.52 -2.22 2.36
CA TRP A 420 8.71 -1.24 1.29
C TRP A 420 9.17 -1.96 0.01
N ILE A 421 8.50 -1.67 -1.10
CA ILE A 421 8.81 -2.25 -2.40
C ILE A 421 9.29 -1.10 -3.29
N PRO A 422 10.57 -1.06 -3.71
CA PRO A 422 11.03 -0.05 -4.63
C PRO A 422 10.30 -0.17 -5.98
N ARG A 423 10.00 0.97 -6.60
CA ARG A 423 9.47 1.02 -7.96
C ARG A 423 10.49 0.44 -8.93
N ASP A 424 10.01 -0.21 -9.99
CA ASP A 424 10.89 -0.62 -11.07
C ASP A 424 11.38 0.59 -11.88
N ILE A 425 12.47 1.20 -11.41
CA ILE A 425 13.22 2.23 -12.12
C ILE A 425 14.18 1.56 -13.07
N GLY A 426 13.66 0.90 -14.12
CA GLY A 426 14.39 0.09 -15.10
C GLY A 426 15.89 0.37 -15.10
N VAL A 427 16.64 -0.44 -14.35
CA VAL A 427 18.08 -0.29 -14.24
C VAL A 427 18.64 -0.79 -15.56
N THR A 428 19.06 0.17 -16.39
CA THR A 428 19.78 -0.07 -17.65
C THR A 428 21.17 -0.59 -17.38
#